data_AF-A0A7W2A077-F1
#
_entry.id   AF-A0A7W2A077-F1
#
_cell.length_a   1.000
_cell.length_b   1.000
_cell.length_c   1.000
_cell.angle_alpha   90.00
_cell.angle_beta   90.00
_cell.angle_gamma   90.00
#
_symmetry.space_group_name_H-M   'P 1'
#
loop_
_entity.id
_entity.type
_entity.pdbx_description
1 polymer ?
#
loop_
_entity_poly.entity_id
_entity_poly.type
_entity_poly.pdbx_seq_one_letter_code
_entity_poly.pdbx_strand_id
1 'polypeptide(L)'
;MTRPKHWLEFAPFVMAHTPLKMTIEQARQETLHAWQLSYSPERNAEAIAAISDAPIGYRIGHLVARFFFRGIYFPQMNRRAWIKLLMQNRRTIFSLTKEGVSTWRAAKRKPKGRLADATQ
;
A
#
# COMPACT_ATOMS: atom_id res chain seq x y z
N MET A 1 -17.06 3.76 -42.91
CA MET A 1 -15.96 3.13 -42.14
C MET A 1 -16.22 3.38 -40.66
N THR A 2 -16.55 2.34 -39.89
CA THR A 2 -16.73 2.43 -38.43
C THR A 2 -15.36 2.36 -37.75
N ARG A 3 -15.02 3.37 -36.93
CA ARG A 3 -13.77 3.39 -36.16
C ARG A 3 -13.78 2.23 -35.15
N PRO A 4 -12.79 1.32 -35.16
CA PRO A 4 -12.73 0.23 -34.20
C PRO A 4 -12.63 0.81 -32.78
N LYS A 5 -13.56 0.43 -31.89
CA LYS A 5 -13.55 0.82 -30.48
C LYS A 5 -12.87 -0.23 -29.59
N HIS A 6 -11.88 -0.95 -30.10
CA HIS A 6 -11.21 -2.02 -29.35
C HIS A 6 -10.59 -1.53 -28.02
N TRP A 7 -10.36 -0.22 -27.87
CA TRP A 7 -9.94 0.42 -26.61
C TRP A 7 -11.01 0.40 -25.51
N LEU A 8 -12.28 0.15 -25.85
CA LEU A 8 -13.36 -0.12 -24.88
C LEU A 8 -13.35 -1.57 -24.39
N GLU A 9 -12.76 -2.49 -25.16
CA GLU A 9 -12.57 -3.89 -24.78
C GLU A 9 -11.23 -4.09 -24.06
N PHE A 10 -10.92 -3.19 -23.13
CA PHE A 10 -9.75 -3.37 -22.29
C PHE A 10 -10.00 -4.54 -21.33
N ALA A 11 -9.38 -5.68 -21.61
CA ALA A 11 -9.28 -6.79 -20.69
C ALA A 11 -8.01 -6.59 -19.83
N PRO A 12 -8.15 -6.24 -18.54
CA PRO A 12 -6.98 -6.04 -17.69
C PRO A 12 -6.15 -7.34 -17.61
N PHE A 13 -4.83 -7.18 -17.76
CA PHE A 13 -3.84 -8.23 -17.50
C PHE A 13 -3.85 -9.40 -18.50
N VAL A 14 -4.30 -9.15 -19.73
CA VAL A 14 -4.10 -10.07 -20.85
C VAL A 14 -2.71 -9.84 -21.43
N MET A 15 -1.93 -10.92 -21.56
CA MET A 15 -0.59 -10.86 -22.13
C MET A 15 -0.67 -10.54 -23.63
N ALA A 16 0.15 -9.60 -24.10
CA ALA A 16 0.25 -9.26 -25.53
C ALA A 16 0.89 -10.40 -26.36
N HIS A 17 1.59 -11.32 -25.70
CA HIS A 17 2.25 -12.47 -26.31
C HIS A 17 1.94 -13.73 -25.52
N THR A 18 1.95 -14.88 -26.20
CA THR A 18 1.78 -16.18 -25.56
C THR A 18 3.02 -16.52 -24.72
N PRO A 19 2.88 -16.70 -23.39
CA PRO A 19 4.00 -17.11 -22.56
C PRO A 19 4.54 -18.48 -22.99
N LEU A 20 5.86 -18.69 -22.86
CA LEU A 20 6.52 -19.92 -23.32
C LEU A 20 6.03 -21.20 -22.59
N LYS A 21 5.68 -21.08 -21.31
CA LYS A 21 5.42 -22.24 -20.41
C LYS A 21 3.97 -22.34 -19.93
N MET A 22 3.09 -21.42 -20.30
CA MET A 22 1.71 -21.39 -19.81
C MET A 22 0.80 -20.64 -20.79
N THR A 23 -0.50 -20.92 -20.72
CA THR A 23 -1.49 -20.17 -21.51
C THR A 23 -1.62 -18.74 -21.00
N ILE A 24 -2.13 -17.85 -21.86
CA ILE A 24 -2.42 -16.46 -21.48
C ILE A 24 -3.36 -16.41 -20.27
N GLU A 25 -4.35 -17.31 -20.21
CA GLU A 25 -5.27 -17.40 -19.07
C GLU A 25 -4.57 -17.85 -17.79
N GLN A 26 -3.69 -18.86 -17.87
CA GLN A 26 -2.89 -19.28 -16.71
C GLN A 26 -2.00 -18.14 -16.19
N ALA A 27 -1.37 -17.37 -17.10
CA ALA A 27 -0.58 -16.21 -16.71
C ALA A 27 -1.43 -15.12 -16.04
N ARG A 28 -2.64 -14.89 -16.54
CA ARG A 28 -3.59 -13.96 -15.93
C ARG A 28 -3.98 -14.40 -14.52
N GLN A 29 -4.28 -15.69 -14.32
CA GLN A 29 -4.61 -16.24 -13.00
C GLN A 29 -3.45 -16.15 -12.02
N GLU A 30 -2.23 -16.49 -12.46
CA GLU A 30 -1.03 -16.37 -11.65
C GLU A 30 -0.79 -14.91 -11.22
N THR A 31 -0.98 -13.97 -12.14
CA THR A 31 -0.82 -12.54 -11.86
C THR A 31 -1.84 -12.06 -10.82
N LEU A 32 -3.11 -12.45 -10.98
CA LEU A 32 -4.17 -12.12 -10.01
C LEU A 32 -3.87 -12.72 -8.63
N HIS A 33 -3.43 -13.97 -8.59
CA HIS A 33 -3.05 -14.67 -7.37
C HIS A 33 -1.87 -13.97 -6.67
N ALA A 34 -0.80 -13.68 -7.40
CA ALA A 34 0.38 -13.00 -6.89
C ALA A 34 0.05 -11.62 -6.32
N TRP A 35 -0.84 -10.84 -6.96
CA TRP A 35 -1.29 -9.56 -6.41
C TRP A 35 -2.16 -9.71 -5.17
N GLN A 36 -3.07 -10.69 -5.14
CA GLN A 36 -3.91 -10.91 -3.96
C GLN A 36 -3.06 -11.23 -2.74
N LEU A 37 -2.04 -12.08 -2.94
CA LEU A 37 -1.06 -12.43 -1.93
C LEU A 37 -0.21 -11.23 -1.54
N SER A 38 0.33 -10.49 -2.53
CA SER A 38 1.22 -9.35 -2.29
C SER A 38 0.59 -8.28 -1.42
N TYR A 39 -0.71 -8.04 -1.56
CA TYR A 39 -1.47 -7.04 -0.79
C TYR A 39 -2.32 -7.65 0.33
N SER A 40 -1.99 -8.88 0.79
CA SER A 40 -2.66 -9.49 1.95
C SER A 40 -2.34 -8.70 3.23
N PRO A 41 -3.20 -8.80 4.27
CA PRO A 41 -2.93 -8.15 5.56
C PRO A 41 -1.58 -8.58 6.18
N GLU A 42 -1.23 -9.84 6.03
CA GLU A 42 0.02 -10.43 6.53
C GLU A 42 1.22 -9.85 5.78
N ARG A 43 1.16 -9.80 4.44
CA ARG A 43 2.23 -9.20 3.63
C ARG A 43 2.35 -7.70 3.82
N ASN A 44 1.26 -7.00 4.09
CA ASN A 44 1.34 -5.59 4.48
C ASN A 44 2.04 -5.41 5.83
N ALA A 45 1.75 -6.26 6.81
CA ALA A 45 2.44 -6.21 8.11
C ALA A 45 3.94 -6.53 7.97
N GLU A 46 4.29 -7.59 7.23
CA GLU A 46 5.69 -7.94 6.94
C GLU A 46 6.42 -6.81 6.20
N ALA A 47 5.79 -6.21 5.19
CA ALA A 47 6.38 -5.10 4.45
C ALA A 47 6.70 -3.92 5.38
N ILE A 48 5.80 -3.56 6.30
CA ILE A 48 6.04 -2.48 7.28
C ILE A 48 7.08 -2.87 8.32
N ALA A 49 7.14 -4.14 8.74
CA ALA A 49 8.15 -4.64 9.66
C ALA A 49 9.55 -4.62 9.04
N ALA A 50 9.66 -4.96 7.75
CA ALA A 50 10.92 -4.98 7.01
C ALA A 50 11.56 -3.59 6.86
N ILE A 51 10.77 -2.52 6.93
CA ILE A 51 11.23 -1.12 6.92
C ILE A 51 11.06 -0.43 8.29
N SER A 52 11.11 -1.20 9.38
CA SER A 52 10.88 -0.70 10.74
C SER A 52 11.88 0.37 11.20
N ASP A 53 13.08 0.37 10.64
CA ASP A 53 14.12 1.38 10.81
C ASP A 53 13.80 2.72 10.12
N ALA A 54 12.91 2.72 9.13
CA ALA A 54 12.53 3.92 8.42
C ALA A 54 11.70 4.88 9.28
N PRO A 55 11.74 6.20 9.01
CA PRO A 55 10.91 7.17 9.71
C PRO A 55 9.42 6.81 9.67
N ILE A 56 8.71 7.07 10.77
CA ILE A 56 7.29 6.70 10.92
C ILE A 56 6.40 7.22 9.77
N GLY A 57 6.67 8.45 9.30
CA GLY A 57 5.96 9.03 8.16
C GLY A 57 6.14 8.23 6.85
N TYR A 58 7.33 7.70 6.61
CA TYR A 58 7.62 6.86 5.44
C TYR A 58 6.84 5.53 5.50
N ARG A 59 6.83 4.89 6.67
CA ARG A 59 6.06 3.65 6.90
C ARG A 59 4.56 3.85 6.73
N ILE A 60 4.02 4.95 7.25
CA ILE A 60 2.60 5.32 7.05
C ILE A 60 2.32 5.51 5.56
N GLY A 61 3.16 6.29 4.86
CA GLY A 61 3.03 6.51 3.42
C GLY A 61 3.08 5.21 2.62
N HIS A 62 3.98 4.29 2.99
CA HIS A 62 4.09 2.99 2.36
C HIS A 62 2.83 2.13 2.56
N LEU A 63 2.27 2.07 3.78
CA LEU A 63 1.02 1.34 4.03
C LEU A 63 -0.16 1.91 3.24
N VAL A 64 -0.27 3.25 3.22
CA VAL A 64 -1.32 3.94 2.47
C VAL A 64 -1.21 3.67 0.96
N ALA A 65 0.01 3.76 0.41
CA ALA A 65 0.26 3.43 -0.99
C ALA A 65 -0.17 1.99 -1.32
N ARG A 66 0.13 1.02 -0.45
CA ARG A 66 -0.28 -0.39 -0.63
C ARG A 66 -1.80 -0.57 -0.66
N PHE A 67 -2.55 0.21 0.12
CA PHE A 67 -4.02 0.17 0.06
C PHE A 67 -4.56 0.75 -1.25
N PHE A 68 -4.00 1.86 -1.74
CA PHE A 68 -4.41 2.45 -3.01
C PHE A 68 -4.05 1.57 -4.20
N PHE A 69 -2.84 1.00 -4.23
CA PHE A 69 -2.46 0.06 -5.28
C PHE A 69 -3.39 -1.15 -5.29
N ARG A 70 -3.75 -1.69 -4.13
CA ARG A 70 -4.79 -2.72 -4.05
C ARG A 70 -6.10 -2.25 -4.70
N GLY A 71 -6.55 -1.03 -4.43
CA GLY A 71 -7.77 -0.48 -5.04
C GLY A 71 -7.70 -0.32 -6.58
N ILE A 72 -6.53 -0.02 -7.13
CA ILE A 72 -6.33 0.16 -8.58
C ILE A 72 -6.26 -1.20 -9.30
N TYR A 73 -5.58 -2.19 -8.72
CA TYR A 73 -5.41 -3.52 -9.34
C TYR A 73 -6.60 -4.46 -9.12
N PHE A 74 -7.40 -4.24 -8.07
CA PHE A 74 -8.67 -4.91 -7.84
C PHE A 74 -9.81 -3.92 -8.09
N PRO A 75 -10.09 -3.55 -9.35
CA PRO A 75 -11.13 -2.59 -9.67
C PRO A 75 -12.46 -3.05 -9.07
N GLN A 76 -13.25 -2.08 -8.57
CA GLN A 76 -14.58 -2.25 -7.95
C GLN A 76 -14.61 -2.50 -6.43
N MET A 77 -13.61 -2.04 -5.66
CA MET A 77 -13.75 -2.01 -4.19
C MET A 77 -14.86 -1.05 -3.75
N ASN A 78 -16.01 -1.60 -3.37
CA ASN A 78 -17.10 -0.83 -2.75
C ASN A 78 -16.72 -0.34 -1.34
N ARG A 79 -17.52 0.55 -0.75
CA ARG A 79 -17.29 1.09 0.60
C ARG A 79 -17.07 0.00 1.66
N ARG A 80 -17.80 -1.12 1.57
CA ARG A 80 -17.66 -2.25 2.51
C ARG A 80 -16.30 -2.96 2.33
N ALA A 81 -15.82 -3.09 1.10
CA ALA A 81 -14.50 -3.66 0.81
C ALA A 81 -13.38 -2.80 1.41
N TRP A 82 -13.49 -1.48 1.34
CA TRP A 82 -12.55 -0.56 2.00
C TRP A 82 -12.59 -0.65 3.52
N ILE A 83 -13.78 -0.70 4.11
CA ILE A 83 -13.92 -0.91 5.56
C ILE A 83 -13.30 -2.25 5.98
N LYS A 84 -13.59 -3.33 5.23
CA LYS A 84 -13.00 -4.65 5.47
C LYS A 84 -11.48 -4.60 5.36
N LEU A 85 -10.93 -3.90 4.37
CA LEU A 85 -9.48 -3.72 4.21
C LEU A 85 -8.84 -3.06 5.43
N LEU A 86 -9.43 -1.95 5.91
CA LEU A 86 -8.94 -1.25 7.10
C LEU A 86 -9.02 -2.16 8.34
N MET A 87 -10.14 -2.86 8.53
CA MET A 87 -10.33 -3.80 9.64
C MET A 87 -9.35 -4.98 9.61
N GLN A 88 -9.03 -5.50 8.43
CA GLN A 88 -8.05 -6.57 8.27
C GLN A 88 -6.63 -6.08 8.64
N ASN A 89 -6.29 -4.83 8.33
CA ASN A 89 -4.98 -4.23 8.65
C ASN A 89 -4.94 -3.49 10.01
N ARG A 90 -5.98 -3.63 10.85
CA ARG A 90 -6.15 -2.88 12.11
C ARG A 90 -4.95 -2.95 13.05
N ARG A 91 -4.25 -4.09 13.11
CA ARG A 91 -3.07 -4.28 13.97
C ARG A 91 -1.92 -3.37 13.52
N THR A 92 -1.58 -3.41 12.24
CA THR A 92 -0.54 -2.55 11.64
C THR A 92 -0.89 -1.08 11.79
N ILE A 93 -2.15 -0.71 11.50
CA ILE A 93 -2.64 0.66 11.65
C ILE A 93 -2.52 1.12 13.10
N PHE A 94 -2.96 0.31 14.06
CA PHE A 94 -2.89 0.66 15.48
C PHE A 94 -1.44 0.83 15.95
N SER A 95 -0.54 -0.06 15.53
CA SER A 95 0.89 0.04 15.86
C SER A 95 1.50 1.35 15.39
N LEU A 96 1.32 1.68 14.10
CA LEU A 96 1.82 2.93 13.52
C LEU A 96 1.17 4.17 14.15
N THR A 97 -0.11 4.08 14.50
CA THR A 97 -0.82 5.19 15.17
C THR A 97 -0.26 5.43 16.57
N LYS A 98 -0.05 4.37 17.36
CA LYS A 98 0.55 4.47 18.70
C LYS A 98 1.95 5.08 18.63
N GLU A 99 2.76 4.65 17.68
CA GLU A 99 4.11 5.18 17.47
C GLU A 99 4.10 6.65 17.01
N GLY A 100 3.22 6.99 16.07
CA GLY A 100 3.04 8.37 15.59
C GLY A 100 2.62 9.32 16.70
N VAL A 101 1.67 8.91 17.55
CA VAL A 101 1.25 9.69 18.73
C VAL A 101 2.40 9.85 19.73
N SER A 102 3.17 8.78 19.99
CA SER A 102 4.34 8.84 20.87
C SER A 102 5.38 9.85 20.37
N THR A 103 5.71 9.77 19.07
CA THR A 103 6.66 10.67 18.40
C THR A 103 6.19 12.13 18.45
N TRP A 104 4.90 12.38 18.19
CA TRP A 104 4.31 13.71 18.27
C TRP A 104 4.35 14.28 19.71
N ARG A 105 4.03 13.46 20.72
CA ARG A 105 4.12 13.87 22.13
C ARG A 105 5.55 14.19 22.53
N ALA A 106 6.53 13.41 22.07
CA ALA A 106 7.95 13.66 22.33
C ALA A 106 8.42 14.97 21.68
N ALA A 107 8.01 15.24 20.43
CA ALA A 107 8.32 16.48 19.74
C ALA A 107 7.77 17.71 20.46
N LYS A 108 6.53 17.63 21.00
CA LYS A 108 5.92 18.70 21.80
C LYS A 108 6.59 18.94 23.16
N ARG A 109 7.25 17.92 23.71
CA ARG A 109 7.93 18.00 25.02
C ARG A 109 9.33 18.60 24.95
N LYS A 110 9.93 18.78 23.76
CA LYS A 110 11.21 19.47 23.64
C LYS A 110 11.04 20.94 24.04
N PRO A 111 11.65 21.41 25.15
CA PRO A 111 11.66 22.81 25.48
C PRO A 111 12.45 23.57 24.41
N LYS A 112 11.97 24.74 24.02
CA LYS A 112 12.67 25.69 23.15
C LYS A 112 13.83 26.28 23.95
N GLY A 113 14.94 25.56 24.06
CA GLY A 113 16.07 25.95 24.91
C GLY A 113 17.40 25.49 24.35
N ARG A 114 17.97 26.29 23.43
CA ARG A 114 19.40 26.69 23.38
C ARG A 114 19.61 27.70 22.23
N LEU A 115 19.32 28.96 22.51
CA LEU A 115 19.72 30.13 21.70
C LEU A 115 20.34 31.21 22.60
N ALA A 116 20.81 30.84 23.80
CA ALA A 116 21.34 31.76 24.81
C ALA A 116 22.84 31.55 25.11
N ASP A 117 23.56 30.74 24.32
CA ASP A 117 25.01 30.48 24.53
C ASP A 117 25.87 31.02 23.35
N ALA A 118 25.44 32.09 22.68
CA ALA A 118 26.20 32.72 21.57
C ALA A 118 26.64 34.17 21.88
N THR A 119 26.68 34.54 23.16
CA THR A 119 27.21 35.84 23.59
C THR A 119 28.05 35.63 24.84
N GLN A 120 29.30 35.21 24.64
CA GLN A 120 30.42 35.45 25.55
C GLN A 120 31.72 35.33 24.77
#